data_AF-A0A645GUR9-F1
#
_entry.id   AF-A0A645GUR9-F1
#
_cell.length_a   1.000
_cell.length_b   1.000
_cell.length_c   1.000
_cell.angle_alpha   90.00
_cell.angle_beta   90.00
_cell.angle_gamma   90.00
#
_symmetry.space_group_name_H-M   'P 1'
#
loop_
_entity.id
_entity.type
_entity.pdbx_description
1 polymer ?
#
loop_
_entity_poly.entity_id
_entity_poly.type
_entity_poly.pdbx_seq_one_letter_code
_entity_poly.pdbx_strand_id
1 'polypeptide(L)'
;MDETDWQTARKLALLLTIAENMDISHIALVKQVEATVTEGMAHLSLVGPEPIMIAPQTLAKLEKWFKKETGCKLAVRYTQG
;
A
#
# COMPACT_ATOMS: atom_id res chain seq x y z
N MET A 1 6.47 9.29 23.49
CA MET A 1 6.37 8.50 22.25
C MET A 1 5.99 7.13 22.70
N ASP A 2 4.73 6.85 22.49
CA ASP A 2 3.99 5.84 23.20
C ASP A 2 3.86 4.66 22.23
N GLU A 3 3.60 3.45 22.72
CA GLU A 3 3.45 2.25 21.85
C GLU A 3 2.50 2.52 20.67
N THR A 4 1.43 3.30 20.93
CA THR A 4 0.44 3.73 19.93
C THR A 4 1.00 4.66 18.87
N ASP A 5 1.87 5.62 19.24
CA ASP A 5 2.55 6.49 18.29
C ASP A 5 3.51 5.67 17.42
N TRP A 6 4.15 4.67 18.02
CA TRP A 6 5.12 3.86 17.31
C TRP A 6 4.45 2.97 16.27
N GLN A 7 3.31 2.38 16.63
CA GLN A 7 2.46 1.64 15.71
C GLN A 7 1.90 2.53 14.60
N THR A 8 1.58 3.79 14.89
CA THR A 8 1.08 4.76 13.91
C THR A 8 2.16 5.15 12.91
N ALA A 9 3.35 5.51 13.39
CA ALA A 9 4.48 5.83 12.52
C ALA A 9 4.94 4.63 11.68
N ARG A 10 4.86 3.40 12.22
CA ARG A 10 5.15 2.17 11.46
C ARG A 10 4.13 1.94 10.33
N LYS A 11 2.84 2.16 10.58
CA LYS A 11 1.78 2.11 9.54
C LYS A 11 1.98 3.19 8.47
N LEU A 12 2.33 4.41 8.88
CA LEU A 12 2.60 5.52 7.98
C LEU A 12 3.86 5.28 7.12
N ALA A 13 4.95 4.79 7.71
CA ALA A 13 6.17 4.41 6.98
C ALA A 13 5.90 3.32 5.95
N LEU A 14 4.98 2.40 6.26
CA LEU A 14 4.59 1.33 5.35
C LEU A 14 3.74 1.84 4.18
N LEU A 15 2.82 2.76 4.43
CA LEU A 15 2.06 3.47 3.38
C LEU A 15 2.98 4.32 2.50
N LEU A 16 3.96 5.00 3.09
CA LEU A 16 5.01 5.73 2.36
C LEU A 16 5.85 4.79 1.50
N THR A 17 6.27 3.65 2.04
CA THR A 17 7.06 2.66 1.27
C THR A 17 6.25 2.13 0.09
N ILE A 18 4.94 1.89 0.25
CA ILE A 18 4.08 1.49 -0.86
C ILE A 18 3.99 2.61 -1.90
N ALA A 19 3.76 3.86 -1.45
CA ALA A 19 3.71 5.03 -2.33
C ALA A 19 5.03 5.30 -3.07
N GLU A 20 6.18 5.07 -2.44
CA GLU A 20 7.52 5.20 -3.04
C GLU A 20 7.83 4.09 -4.05
N ASN A 21 7.26 2.89 -3.87
CA ASN A 21 7.43 1.75 -4.78
C ASN A 21 6.40 1.73 -5.92
N MET A 22 5.37 2.58 -5.85
CA MET A 22 4.57 2.93 -7.01
C MET A 22 5.44 3.81 -7.89
N ASP A 23 5.73 3.32 -9.10
CA ASP A 23 6.74 3.87 -10.00
C ASP A 23 6.73 5.42 -10.03
N ILE A 24 7.90 6.02 -9.77
CA ILE A 24 8.10 7.48 -9.65
C ILE A 24 7.63 8.23 -10.91
N SER A 25 7.52 7.51 -12.04
CA SER A 25 6.98 7.96 -13.32
C SER A 25 5.46 8.16 -13.35
N HIS A 26 4.69 7.46 -12.50
CA HIS A 26 3.22 7.40 -12.54
C HIS A 26 2.53 7.92 -11.26
N ILE A 27 3.27 8.43 -10.28
CA ILE A 27 2.73 9.09 -9.07
C ILE A 27 1.73 10.21 -9.43
N ALA A 28 1.88 10.84 -10.59
CA ALA A 28 0.97 11.87 -11.10
C ALA A 28 -0.44 11.36 -11.49
N LEU A 29 -0.70 10.06 -11.47
CA LEU A 29 -1.94 9.45 -11.99
C LEU A 29 -2.85 8.89 -10.89
N VAL A 30 -2.39 8.74 -9.64
CA VAL A 30 -3.26 8.31 -8.55
C VAL A 30 -4.12 9.49 -8.12
N LYS A 31 -5.40 9.48 -8.50
CA LYS A 31 -6.36 10.50 -8.07
C LYS A 31 -6.87 10.24 -6.66
N GLN A 32 -7.00 8.98 -6.28
CA GLN A 32 -7.58 8.58 -5.01
C GLN A 32 -6.97 7.27 -4.51
N VAL A 33 -6.81 7.20 -3.20
CA VAL A 33 -6.35 6.01 -2.47
C VAL A 33 -7.42 5.66 -1.45
N GLU A 34 -7.87 4.40 -1.48
CA GLU A 34 -8.75 3.85 -0.44
C GLU A 34 -8.03 2.70 0.26
N ALA A 35 -8.09 2.70 1.59
CA ALA A 35 -7.51 1.65 2.40
C ALA A 35 -8.55 1.11 3.38
N THR A 36 -8.75 -0.20 3.37
CA THR A 36 -9.67 -0.89 4.29
C THR A 36 -9.01 -2.14 4.86
N VAL A 37 -9.31 -2.49 6.10
CA VAL A 37 -8.87 -3.76 6.70
C VAL A 37 -10.10 -4.56 7.11
N THR A 38 -10.23 -5.77 6.59
CA THR A 38 -11.34 -6.68 6.87
C THR A 38 -10.81 -8.10 7.02
N GLU A 39 -11.18 -8.79 8.11
CA GLU A 39 -10.86 -10.21 8.32
C GLU A 39 -9.35 -10.56 8.19
N GLY A 40 -8.47 -9.66 8.65
CA GLY A 40 -7.01 -9.86 8.55
C GLY A 40 -6.43 -9.68 7.14
N MET A 41 -7.22 -9.12 6.22
CA MET A 41 -6.78 -8.66 4.90
C MET A 41 -6.86 -7.14 4.84
N ALA A 42 -5.72 -6.52 4.53
CA ALA A 42 -5.62 -5.12 4.18
C ALA A 42 -5.79 -4.97 2.67
N HIS A 43 -6.74 -4.16 2.27
CA HIS A 43 -7.00 -3.79 0.88
C HIS A 43 -6.50 -2.38 0.65
N LEU A 44 -5.69 -2.21 -0.40
CA LEU A 44 -5.29 -0.91 -0.91
C LEU A 44 -5.84 -0.78 -2.33
N SER A 45 -6.82 0.09 -2.51
CA SER A 45 -7.38 0.41 -3.82
C SER A 45 -6.79 1.73 -4.30
N LEU A 46 -6.24 1.72 -5.49
CA LEU A 46 -5.61 2.87 -6.13
C LEU A 46 -6.44 3.23 -7.36
N VAL A 47 -6.98 4.45 -7.38
CA VAL A 47 -7.84 4.95 -8.46
C VAL A 47 -7.11 5.99 -9.27
N GLY A 48 -7.09 5.81 -10.58
CA GLY A 48 -6.40 6.72 -11.50
C GLY A 48 -6.88 6.58 -12.94
N PRO A 49 -6.53 7.53 -13.84
CA PRO A 49 -6.94 7.47 -15.23
C PRO A 49 -6.17 6.39 -16.02
N GLU A 50 -5.03 5.94 -15.52
CA GLU A 50 -4.18 4.91 -16.12
C GLU A 50 -3.88 3.78 -15.13
N PRO A 51 -3.65 2.54 -15.63
CA PRO A 51 -3.22 1.43 -14.80
C PRO A 51 -1.84 1.69 -14.19
N ILE A 52 -1.73 1.52 -12.88
CA ILE A 52 -0.45 1.65 -12.19
C ILE A 52 0.25 0.29 -12.23
N MET A 53 1.41 0.27 -12.86
CA MET A 53 2.20 -0.94 -13.02
C MET A 53 3.20 -1.03 -11.87
N ILE A 54 2.94 -1.90 -10.89
CA ILE A 54 3.96 -2.33 -9.93
C ILE A 54 4.58 -3.62 -10.44
N ALA A 55 5.91 -3.66 -10.51
CA ALA A 55 6.63 -4.86 -10.88
C ALA A 55 6.27 -6.02 -9.92
N PRO A 56 5.91 -7.23 -10.41
CA PRO A 56 5.43 -8.32 -9.57
C PRO A 56 6.36 -8.69 -8.41
N GLN A 57 7.68 -8.62 -8.63
CA GLN A 57 8.70 -8.87 -7.62
C GLN A 57 8.72 -7.82 -6.50
N THR A 58 8.35 -6.58 -6.82
CA THR A 58 8.26 -5.48 -5.86
C THR A 58 7.00 -5.66 -5.01
N LEU A 59 5.86 -5.96 -5.64
CA LEU A 59 4.62 -6.23 -4.94
C LEU A 59 4.75 -7.41 -3.96
N ALA A 60 5.35 -8.52 -4.40
CA ALA A 60 5.57 -9.69 -3.54
C ALA A 60 6.45 -9.38 -2.31
N LYS A 61 7.47 -8.51 -2.46
CA LYS A 61 8.28 -8.05 -1.33
C LYS A 61 7.47 -7.21 -0.35
N LEU A 62 6.66 -6.28 -0.88
CA LEU A 62 5.78 -5.43 -0.08
C LEU A 62 4.77 -6.27 0.70
N GLU A 63 4.09 -7.22 0.05
CA GLU A 63 3.14 -8.12 0.71
C GLU A 63 3.78 -8.92 1.86
N LYS A 64 4.98 -9.48 1.62
CA LYS A 64 5.72 -10.24 2.63
C LYS A 64 6.11 -9.37 3.82
N TRP A 65 6.62 -8.16 3.56
CA TRP A 65 6.97 -7.21 4.61
C TRP A 65 5.72 -6.75 5.36
N PHE A 66 4.67 -6.35 4.66
CA PHE A 66 3.39 -5.93 5.25
C PHE A 66 2.84 -6.98 6.22
N LYS A 67 2.84 -8.25 5.81
CA LYS A 67 2.37 -9.34 6.67
C LYS A 67 3.25 -9.56 7.89
N LYS A 68 4.58 -9.48 7.75
CA LYS A 68 5.50 -9.60 8.89
C LYS A 68 5.26 -8.51 9.94
N GLU A 69 4.97 -7.31 9.48
CA GLU A 69 4.90 -6.11 10.32
C GLU A 69 3.52 -5.90 10.94
N THR A 70 2.45 -6.27 10.23
CA THR A 70 1.06 -5.99 10.62
C THR A 70 0.25 -7.25 10.97
N GLY A 71 0.76 -8.44 10.65
CA GLY A 71 0.03 -9.71 10.72
C GLY A 71 -1.03 -9.90 9.63
N CYS A 72 -1.34 -8.86 8.85
CA CYS A 72 -2.39 -8.88 7.83
C CYS A 72 -1.83 -9.23 6.45
N LYS A 73 -2.63 -9.88 5.60
CA LYS A 73 -2.28 -10.01 4.17
C LYS A 73 -2.58 -8.70 3.46
N LEU A 74 -1.72 -8.28 2.53
CA LEU A 74 -1.96 -7.11 1.69
C LEU A 74 -2.53 -7.55 0.34
N ALA A 75 -3.56 -6.86 -0.14
CA ALA A 75 -4.08 -6.98 -1.48
C ALA A 75 -4.13 -5.57 -2.11
N VAL A 76 -3.39 -5.38 -3.20
CA VAL A 76 -3.38 -4.11 -3.95
C VAL A 76 -4.25 -4.26 -5.18
N ARG A 77 -5.17 -3.32 -5.39
CA ARG A 77 -6.07 -3.27 -6.55
C ARG A 77 -5.96 -1.92 -7.23
N TYR A 78 -6.09 -1.94 -8.55
CA TYR A 78 -6.13 -0.75 -9.37
C TYR A 78 -7.51 -0.63 -10.00
N THR A 79 -8.06 0.56 -9.99
CA THR A 79 -9.34 0.85 -10.64
C THR A 79 -9.17 2.07 -11.52
N GLN A 80 -9.63 1.97 -12.77
CA GLN A 80 -9.62 3.10 -13.67
C GLN A 80 -10.76 4.06 -13.30
N GLY A 81 -10.47 5.35 -13.11
CA GLY A 81 -11.45 6.38 -12.68
C GLY A 81 -11.22 7.77 -13.26
#